data_AF-A0AAV6A9B9-F1
#
_entry.id   AF-A0AAV6A9B9-F1
#
_cell.length_a   1.000
_cell.length_b   1.000
_cell.length_c   1.000
_cell.angle_alpha   90.00
_cell.angle_beta   90.00
_cell.angle_gamma   90.00
#
_symmetry.space_group_name_H-M   'P 1'
#
loop_
_entity.id
_entity.type
_entity.pdbx_description
1 polymer ?
#
loop_
_entity_poly.entity_id
_entity_poly.type
_entity_poly.pdbx_seq_one_letter_code
_entity_poly.pdbx_strand_id
1 'polypeptide(L)'
;RTLEPAFADFEADPVAQIHILLDRVLDNQRQRNCIGGCPMGNLASELSDVHEGFRQRLAEVFVAWRVTMAEALRRGQTAGRLRPECNPEGAAYFIVAALEGAILMSKVTKDIKVMERCVDELKQHLTLYTRQVFSHVPSAGTEESYDEHAAG
;
A
#
# COMPACT_ATOMS: atom_id res chain seq x y z
N ARG A 1 -9.21 14.35 0.86
CA ARG A 1 -9.19 13.28 1.90
C ARG A 1 -7.79 12.68 1.98
N THR A 2 -7.36 12.12 3.13
CA THR A 2 -5.96 11.72 3.41
C THR A 2 -5.37 10.69 2.44
N LEU A 3 -6.19 9.82 1.83
CA LEU A 3 -5.72 8.72 0.97
C LEU A 3 -5.85 8.96 -0.54
N GLU A 4 -6.71 9.88 -0.98
CA GLU A 4 -7.05 10.04 -2.39
C GLU A 4 -5.84 10.25 -3.31
N PRO A 5 -4.82 11.04 -2.95
CA PRO A 5 -3.68 11.24 -3.85
C PRO A 5 -2.81 10.00 -4.05
N ALA A 6 -2.89 8.99 -3.20
CA ALA A 6 -2.07 7.78 -3.30
C ALA A 6 -2.67 6.74 -4.26
N PHE A 7 -4.00 6.73 -4.43
CA PHE A 7 -4.73 5.73 -5.21
C PHE A 7 -5.49 6.33 -6.41
N ALA A 8 -5.15 7.56 -6.81
CA ALA A 8 -5.83 8.28 -7.90
C ALA A 8 -5.58 7.65 -9.29
N ASP A 9 -4.41 7.04 -9.50
CA ASP A 9 -4.07 6.32 -10.72
C ASP A 9 -4.46 4.84 -10.57
N PHE A 10 -5.45 4.38 -11.33
CA PHE A 10 -5.95 3.02 -11.24
C PHE A 10 -5.07 1.99 -11.98
N GLU A 11 -4.19 2.44 -12.88
CA GLU A 11 -3.32 1.59 -13.69
C GLU A 11 -1.94 1.37 -13.05
N ALA A 12 -1.57 2.24 -12.10
CA ALA A 12 -0.34 2.14 -11.34
C ALA A 12 -0.26 0.85 -10.50
N ASP A 13 0.98 0.45 -10.18
CA ASP A 13 1.22 -0.68 -9.29
C ASP A 13 0.69 -0.39 -7.87
N PRO A 14 -0.31 -1.15 -7.38
CA PRO A 14 -0.90 -0.91 -6.06
C PRO A 14 0.09 -1.09 -4.91
N VAL A 15 1.12 -1.94 -5.06
CA VAL A 15 2.16 -2.08 -4.02
C VAL A 15 2.99 -0.81 -3.94
N ALA A 16 3.41 -0.27 -5.08
CA ALA A 16 4.13 1.00 -5.14
C ALA A 16 3.28 2.17 -4.57
N GLN A 17 1.97 2.20 -4.86
CA GLN A 17 1.06 3.19 -4.28
C GLN A 17 1.00 3.13 -2.75
N ILE A 18 0.90 1.91 -2.19
CA ILE A 18 0.91 1.73 -0.74
C ILE A 18 2.27 2.12 -0.15
N HIS A 19 3.39 1.77 -0.81
CA HIS A 19 4.73 2.19 -0.36
C HIS A 19 4.84 3.72 -0.31
N ILE A 20 4.38 4.43 -1.34
CA ILE A 20 4.35 5.90 -1.38
C ILE A 20 3.49 6.47 -0.25
N LEU A 21 2.33 5.86 0.04
CA LEU A 21 1.50 6.27 1.16
C LEU A 21 2.25 6.13 2.49
N LEU A 22 2.88 4.97 2.73
CA LEU A 22 3.63 4.72 3.96
C LEU A 22 4.77 5.72 4.14
N ASP A 23 5.51 6.03 3.05
CA ASP A 23 6.58 7.03 3.07
C ASP A 23 6.06 8.43 3.38
N ARG A 24 4.95 8.85 2.78
CA ARG A 24 4.32 10.14 3.08
C ARG A 24 3.92 10.27 4.55
N VAL A 25 3.40 9.19 5.13
CA VAL A 25 2.98 9.18 6.53
C VAL A 25 4.21 9.21 7.47
N LEU A 26 5.27 8.47 7.12
CA LEU A 26 6.55 8.51 7.83
C LEU A 26 7.19 9.90 7.78
N ASP A 27 7.26 10.51 6.60
CA ASP A 27 7.83 11.84 6.42
C ASP A 27 7.04 12.90 7.18
N ASN A 28 5.71 12.79 7.24
CA ASN A 28 4.89 13.68 8.06
C ASN A 28 5.23 13.57 9.55
N GLN A 29 5.40 12.35 10.08
CA GLN A 29 5.79 12.17 11.49
C GLN A 29 7.21 12.67 11.75
N ARG A 30 8.14 12.46 10.81
CA ARG A 30 9.51 12.99 10.86
C ARG A 30 9.51 14.52 10.94
N GLN A 31 8.79 15.19 10.03
CA GLN A 31 8.66 16.66 10.00
C GLN A 31 8.04 17.23 11.28
N ARG A 32 7.15 16.48 11.92
CA ARG A 32 6.50 16.86 13.18
C ARG A 32 7.27 16.44 14.42
N ASN A 33 8.48 15.89 14.28
CA ASN A 33 9.28 15.35 15.39
C ASN A 33 8.48 14.36 16.26
N CYS A 34 7.66 13.50 15.64
CA CYS A 34 6.76 12.56 16.30
C CYS A 34 5.78 13.24 17.29
N ILE A 35 5.34 14.47 16.99
CA ILE A 35 4.36 15.22 17.79
C ILE A 35 2.98 15.17 17.14
N GLY A 36 1.98 14.84 17.94
CA GLY A 36 0.56 14.94 17.61
C GLY A 36 -0.05 13.71 16.92
N GLY A 37 0.74 12.73 16.47
CA GLY A 37 0.23 11.43 16.01
C GLY A 37 -0.77 11.50 14.86
N CYS A 38 -1.64 10.47 14.76
CA CYS A 38 -2.76 10.43 13.82
C CYS A 38 -3.97 11.16 14.42
N PRO A 39 -4.55 12.17 13.74
CA PRO A 39 -5.75 12.84 14.23
C PRO A 39 -6.93 11.89 14.45
N MET A 40 -7.16 10.97 13.52
CA MET A 40 -8.25 9.99 13.62
C MET A 40 -7.99 8.97 14.72
N GLY A 41 -6.76 8.49 14.84
CA GLY A 41 -6.34 7.60 15.92
C GLY A 41 -6.50 8.24 17.31
N ASN A 42 -6.07 9.49 17.49
CA ASN A 42 -6.26 10.20 18.76
C ASN A 42 -7.75 10.37 19.11
N LEU A 43 -8.57 10.80 18.15
CA LEU A 43 -10.02 10.93 18.38
C LEU A 43 -10.67 9.58 18.71
N ALA A 44 -10.23 8.50 18.06
CA ALA A 44 -10.70 7.16 18.37
C ALA A 44 -10.33 6.74 19.79
N SER A 45 -9.11 7.02 20.26
CA SER A 45 -8.69 6.70 21.63
C SER A 45 -9.47 7.46 22.70
N GLU A 46 -9.86 8.71 22.44
CA GLU A 46 -10.54 9.55 23.45
C GLU A 46 -12.07 9.41 23.42
N LEU A 47 -12.67 9.22 22.23
CA LEU A 47 -14.13 9.34 22.06
C LEU A 47 -14.87 8.02 21.88
N SER A 48 -14.19 6.93 21.52
CA SER A 48 -14.88 5.68 21.14
C SER A 48 -15.70 5.05 22.26
N ASP A 49 -15.26 5.21 23.52
CA ASP A 49 -15.92 4.62 24.69
C ASP A 49 -16.97 5.55 25.32
N VAL A 50 -16.99 6.83 24.93
CA VAL A 50 -17.84 7.85 25.58
C VAL A 50 -18.86 8.47 24.62
N HIS A 51 -18.72 8.30 23.31
CA HIS A 51 -19.66 8.86 22.34
C HIS A 51 -19.87 7.97 21.11
N GLU A 52 -20.95 7.18 21.14
CA GLU A 52 -21.32 6.20 20.11
C GLU A 52 -21.39 6.79 18.69
N GLY A 53 -21.98 7.97 18.53
CA GLY A 53 -22.04 8.64 17.21
C GLY A 53 -20.68 9.08 16.63
N PHE A 54 -19.68 9.31 17.48
CA PHE A 54 -18.31 9.60 17.04
C PHE A 54 -17.59 8.29 16.74
N ARG A 55 -17.73 7.27 17.62
CA ARG A 55 -17.22 5.91 17.38
C ARG A 55 -17.62 5.39 16.00
N GLN A 56 -18.90 5.49 15.63
CA GLN A 56 -19.40 5.02 14.33
C GLN A 56 -18.74 5.76 13.15
N ARG A 57 -18.69 7.10 13.19
CA ARG A 57 -18.05 7.91 12.14
C ARG A 57 -16.55 7.64 12.02
N LEU A 58 -15.87 7.44 13.14
CA LEU A 58 -14.44 7.08 13.14
C LEU A 58 -14.23 5.68 12.56
N ALA A 59 -15.09 4.72 12.91
CA ALA A 59 -15.07 3.39 12.31
C ALA A 59 -15.27 3.43 10.79
N GLU A 60 -16.21 4.24 10.29
CA GLU A 60 -16.42 4.44 8.85
C GLU A 60 -15.16 4.96 8.14
N VAL A 61 -14.40 5.85 8.78
CA VAL A 61 -13.15 6.37 8.21
C VAL A 61 -12.10 5.27 8.08
N PHE A 62 -11.89 4.48 9.13
CA PHE A 62 -10.94 3.35 9.07
C PHE A 62 -11.42 2.26 8.09
N VAL A 63 -12.73 2.01 8.01
CA VAL A 63 -13.31 1.11 7.00
C VAL A 63 -13.01 1.62 5.60
N ALA A 64 -13.24 2.91 5.32
CA ALA A 64 -12.96 3.49 4.02
C ALA A 64 -11.48 3.31 3.63
N TRP A 65 -10.56 3.53 4.57
CA TRP A 65 -9.13 3.33 4.34
C TRP A 65 -8.80 1.90 3.94
N ARG A 66 -9.31 0.92 4.68
CA ARG A 66 -9.08 -0.49 4.37
C ARG A 66 -9.72 -0.90 3.06
N VAL A 67 -10.94 -0.44 2.77
CA VAL A 67 -11.63 -0.76 1.52
C VAL A 67 -10.84 -0.24 0.32
N THR A 68 -10.37 1.01 0.36
CA THR A 68 -9.53 1.58 -0.71
C THR A 68 -8.25 0.76 -0.94
N MET A 69 -7.55 0.37 0.14
CA MET A 69 -6.35 -0.46 0.03
C MET A 69 -6.66 -1.86 -0.50
N ALA A 70 -7.70 -2.51 0.01
CA ALA A 70 -8.10 -3.85 -0.43
C ALA A 70 -8.52 -3.85 -1.91
N GLU A 71 -9.22 -2.82 -2.37
CA GLU A 71 -9.56 -2.66 -3.79
C GLU A 71 -8.32 -2.50 -4.66
N ALA A 72 -7.34 -1.69 -4.24
CA ALA A 72 -6.07 -1.54 -4.96
C ALA A 72 -5.32 -2.87 -5.06
N LEU A 73 -5.20 -3.61 -3.96
CA LEU A 73 -4.58 -4.93 -3.94
C LEU A 73 -5.33 -5.95 -4.81
N ARG A 74 -6.67 -5.93 -4.79
CA ARG A 74 -7.49 -6.80 -5.65
C ARG A 74 -7.26 -6.51 -7.13
N ARG A 75 -7.14 -5.23 -7.52
CA ARG A 75 -6.75 -4.86 -8.90
C ARG A 75 -5.37 -5.41 -9.25
N GLY A 76 -4.40 -5.31 -8.35
CA GLY A 76 -3.07 -5.91 -8.53
C GLY A 76 -3.09 -7.41 -8.75
N GLN A 77 -3.97 -8.14 -8.04
CA GLN A 77 -4.17 -9.57 -8.25
C GLN A 77 -4.82 -9.87 -9.60
N THR A 78 -5.89 -9.16 -9.97
CA THR A 78 -6.56 -9.33 -11.27
C THR A 78 -5.60 -9.05 -12.44
N ALA A 79 -4.71 -8.07 -12.29
CA ALA A 79 -3.68 -7.74 -13.27
C ALA A 79 -2.46 -8.69 -13.25
N GLY A 80 -2.47 -9.74 -12.41
CA GLY A 80 -1.38 -10.70 -12.32
C GLY A 80 -0.09 -10.18 -11.68
N ARG A 81 -0.12 -9.00 -11.03
CA ARG A 81 1.02 -8.37 -10.34
C ARG A 81 1.22 -8.92 -8.93
N LEU A 82 0.14 -9.32 -8.28
CA LEU A 82 0.16 -9.95 -6.97
C LEU A 82 -0.17 -11.44 -7.08
N ARG A 83 0.47 -12.24 -6.23
CA ARG A 83 0.19 -13.67 -6.14
C ARG A 83 -1.21 -13.92 -5.54
N PRO A 84 -1.89 -15.02 -5.90
CA PRO A 84 -3.24 -15.33 -5.41
C PRO A 84 -3.28 -15.60 -3.90
N GLU A 85 -2.16 -15.91 -3.24
CA GLU A 85 -2.10 -16.11 -1.80
C GLU A 85 -2.15 -14.79 -1.00
N CYS A 86 -2.01 -13.64 -1.67
CA CYS A 86 -2.31 -12.36 -1.03
C CYS A 86 -3.80 -12.33 -0.68
N ASN A 87 -4.14 -12.09 0.57
CA ASN A 87 -5.51 -11.79 0.98
C ASN A 87 -5.66 -10.26 1.02
N PRO A 88 -6.30 -9.61 0.03
CA PRO A 88 -6.38 -8.14 -0.03
C PRO A 88 -6.99 -7.51 1.23
N GLU A 89 -8.06 -8.10 1.74
CA GLU A 89 -8.78 -7.62 2.92
C GLU A 89 -7.93 -7.77 4.18
N GLY A 90 -7.26 -8.92 4.32
CA GLY A 90 -6.36 -9.20 5.43
C GLY A 90 -5.14 -8.29 5.44
N ALA A 91 -4.50 -8.12 4.28
CA ALA A 91 -3.36 -7.23 4.12
C ALA A 91 -3.74 -5.76 4.42
N ALA A 92 -4.87 -5.28 3.89
CA ALA A 92 -5.36 -3.93 4.17
C ALA A 92 -5.66 -3.71 5.67
N TYR A 93 -6.27 -4.69 6.35
CA TYR A 93 -6.45 -4.66 7.80
C TYR A 93 -5.13 -4.53 8.54
N PHE A 94 -4.18 -5.41 8.21
CA PHE A 94 -2.86 -5.45 8.85
C PHE A 94 -2.12 -4.12 8.68
N ILE A 95 -2.08 -3.58 7.46
CA ILE A 95 -1.38 -2.33 7.14
C ILE A 95 -1.95 -1.15 7.93
N VAL A 96 -3.27 -0.97 7.92
CA VAL A 96 -3.91 0.15 8.64
C VAL A 96 -3.64 0.04 10.15
N ALA A 97 -3.84 -1.15 10.73
CA ALA A 97 -3.63 -1.35 12.17
C ALA A 97 -2.17 -1.15 12.59
N ALA A 98 -1.23 -1.72 11.85
CA ALA A 98 0.19 -1.61 12.13
C ALA A 98 0.72 -0.18 11.93
N LEU A 99 0.22 0.56 10.93
CA LEU A 99 0.59 1.95 10.71
C LEU A 99 0.13 2.84 11.87
N GLU A 100 -1.11 2.70 12.33
CA GLU A 100 -1.61 3.42 13.52
C GLU A 100 -0.79 3.08 14.77
N GLY A 101 -0.43 1.81 14.95
CA GLY A 101 0.47 1.36 16.01
C GLY A 101 1.86 2.00 15.92
N ALA A 102 2.45 2.08 14.73
CA ALA A 102 3.75 2.70 14.51
C ALA A 102 3.74 4.21 14.82
N ILE A 103 2.65 4.91 14.46
CA ILE A 103 2.45 6.32 14.79
C ILE A 103 2.32 6.51 16.30
N LEU A 104 1.54 5.66 16.98
CA LEU A 104 1.38 5.70 18.43
C LEU A 104 2.73 5.48 19.14
N MET A 105 3.46 4.44 18.76
CA MET A 105 4.72 4.07 19.43
C MET A 105 5.79 5.14 19.24
N SER A 106 5.96 5.67 18.01
CA SER A 106 6.89 6.78 17.77
C SER A 106 6.50 8.06 18.52
N LYS A 107 5.20 8.35 18.66
CA LYS A 107 4.70 9.48 19.47
C LYS A 107 5.07 9.34 20.94
N VAL A 108 4.97 8.14 21.51
CA VAL A 108 5.28 7.88 22.93
C VAL A 108 6.78 7.87 23.19
N THR A 109 7.57 7.23 22.32
CA THR A 109 9.02 7.11 22.49
C THR A 109 9.78 8.36 22.05
N LYS A 110 9.16 9.24 21.25
CA LYS A 110 9.83 10.35 20.53
C LYS A 110 10.97 9.87 19.64
N ASP A 111 10.86 8.66 19.12
CA ASP A 111 11.85 8.06 18.25
C ASP A 111 11.24 7.69 16.89
N ILE A 112 11.64 8.42 15.86
CA ILE A 112 11.20 8.16 14.47
C ILE A 112 11.66 6.79 13.97
N LYS A 113 12.76 6.25 14.51
CA LYS A 113 13.30 4.94 14.10
C LYS A 113 12.34 3.80 14.35
N VAL A 114 11.45 3.94 15.34
CA VAL A 114 10.38 2.97 15.58
C VAL A 114 9.46 2.88 14.35
N MET A 115 9.05 4.03 13.83
CA MET A 115 8.17 4.09 12.67
C MET A 115 8.89 3.68 11.38
N GLU A 116 10.16 4.06 11.21
CA GLU A 116 10.99 3.64 10.07
C GLU A 116 11.01 2.11 9.96
N ARG A 117 11.33 1.41 11.05
CA ARG A 117 11.34 -0.06 11.10
C ARG A 117 9.98 -0.67 10.79
N CYS A 118 8.91 -0.13 11.36
CA CYS A 118 7.56 -0.63 11.08
C CYS A 118 7.15 -0.41 9.62
N VAL A 119 7.51 0.73 9.02
CA VAL A 119 7.24 1.02 7.61
C VAL A 119 8.02 0.07 6.70
N ASP A 120 9.28 -0.20 7.01
CA ASP A 120 10.09 -1.16 6.26
C ASP A 120 9.49 -2.57 6.29
N GLU A 121 9.06 -3.05 7.45
CA GLU A 121 8.38 -4.35 7.60
C GLU A 121 7.04 -4.39 6.87
N LEU A 122 6.27 -3.30 6.89
CA LEU A 122 5.02 -3.20 6.14
C LEU A 122 5.25 -3.27 4.63
N LYS A 123 6.28 -2.59 4.14
CA LYS A 123 6.69 -2.67 2.73
C LYS A 123 7.12 -4.08 2.36
N GLN A 124 7.95 -4.70 3.21
CA GLN A 124 8.45 -6.06 3.01
C GLN A 124 7.31 -7.08 2.98
N HIS A 125 6.33 -6.96 3.88
CA HIS A 125 5.15 -7.82 3.91
C HIS A 125 4.40 -7.83 2.56
N LEU A 126 4.21 -6.66 1.93
CA LEU A 126 3.60 -6.58 0.61
C LEU A 126 4.48 -7.16 -0.50
N THR A 127 5.79 -6.87 -0.45
CA THR A 127 6.77 -7.40 -1.40
C THR A 127 6.76 -8.93 -1.42
N LEU A 128 6.50 -9.57 -0.27
CA LEU A 128 6.37 -11.02 -0.22
C LEU A 128 5.39 -11.53 -1.27
N TYR A 129 4.29 -10.82 -1.55
CA TYR A 129 3.25 -11.24 -2.49
C TYR A 129 3.40 -10.70 -3.92
N THR A 130 4.45 -9.93 -4.20
CA THR A 130 4.69 -9.43 -5.57
C THR A 130 5.14 -10.57 -6.48
N ARG A 131 4.65 -10.56 -7.72
CA ARG A 131 5.19 -11.41 -8.78
C ARG A 131 6.32 -10.66 -9.47
N GLN A 132 7.49 -11.29 -9.57
CA GLN A 132 8.52 -10.80 -10.48
C GLN A 132 7.99 -10.97 -11.90
N VAL A 133 7.61 -9.86 -12.53
CA VAL A 133 7.30 -9.87 -13.95
C VAL A 133 8.62 -9.98 -14.68
N PHE A 134 9.02 -11.21 -15.03
CA PHE A 134 10.05 -11.39 -16.05
C PHE A 134 9.45 -10.88 -17.36
N SER A 135 9.89 -9.72 -17.83
CA SER A 135 9.62 -9.28 -19.18
C SER A 135 10.27 -10.28 -20.14
N HIS A 136 9.48 -11.19 -20.71
CA HIS A 136 9.93 -12.03 -21.81
C HIS A 136 10.13 -11.11 -23.03
N VAL A 137 11.39 -10.80 -23.34
CA VAL A 137 11.75 -10.19 -24.63
C VAL A 137 11.57 -11.29 -25.68
N PRO A 138 10.68 -11.15 -26.67
CA PRO A 138 10.62 -12.11 -27.76
C PRO A 138 11.91 -11.97 -28.55
N SER A 139 12.72 -13.04 -28.59
CA SER A 139 13.83 -13.16 -29.53
C SER A 139 13.23 -13.17 -30.94
N ALA A 140 13.37 -12.07 -31.66
CA ALA A 140 13.09 -12.02 -33.09
C ALA A 140 14.07 -12.96 -33.81
N GLY A 141 13.62 -14.18 -34.10
CA GLY A 141 14.28 -15.09 -35.03
C GLY A 141 13.95 -14.65 -36.45
N THR A 142 14.96 -14.16 -37.16
CA THR A 142 14.92 -13.90 -38.60
C THR A 142 14.90 -15.23 -39.36
N GLU A 143 13.79 -15.57 -40.01
CA GLU A 143 13.80 -16.51 -41.13
C GLU A 143 14.01 -15.71 -42.42
N GLU A 144 15.25 -15.71 -42.90
CA GLU A 144 15.55 -15.42 -44.31
C GLU A 144 15.05 -16.60 -45.15
N SER A 145 14.01 -16.35 -45.94
CA SER A 145 13.58 -17.20 -47.05
C SER A 145 13.73 -16.39 -48.33
N TYR A 146 14.91 -16.45 -48.94
CA TYR A 146 15.09 -16.05 -50.34
C TYR A 146 14.51 -17.16 -51.22
N ASP A 147 13.35 -16.87 -51.79
CA ASP A 147 12.72 -17.62 -52.87
C ASP A 147 13.23 -17.00 -54.19
N GLU A 148 14.08 -17.72 -54.92
CA GLU A 148 14.57 -17.31 -56.24
C GLU A 148 14.06 -18.30 -57.30
N HIS A 149 12.94 -17.93 -57.93
CA HIS A 149 12.41 -18.57 -59.12
C HIS A 149 13.20 -18.13 -60.38
N ALA A 150 13.59 -19.14 -61.17
CA ALA A 150 13.58 -19.19 -62.64
C ALA A 150 14.43 -18.20 -63.47
N ALA A 151 15.47 -18.72 -64.14
CA ALA A 151 15.70 -18.59 -65.59
C ALA A 151 16.93 -19.42 -66.03
N GLY A 152 16.76 -20.32 -66.99
CA GLY A 152 17.86 -21.02 -67.68
C GLY A 152 17.55 -22.45 -68.06
#